data_AF-A0A932PAX3-F1
#
_entry.id   AF-A0A932PAX3-F1
#
_cell.length_a   1.000
_cell.length_b   1.000
_cell.length_c   1.000
_cell.angle_alpha   90.00
_cell.angle_beta   90.00
_cell.angle_gamma   90.00
#
_symmetry.space_group_name_H-M   'P 1'
#
loop_
_entity.id
_entity.type
_entity.pdbx_description
1 polymer ?
#
loop_
_entity_poly.entity_id
_entity_poly.type
_entity_poly.pdbx_seq_one_letter_code
_entity_poly.pdbx_strand_id
1 'polypeptide(L)'
;MPIVVDAEVRRLDQQEFGAVAYDVMECIFQVHREIGRFFDEAVYRDAIAARVAEARKEVRITVQFDGFFKEYLVDLLVQGGAVFELKTVESLSSRHQAQLINYLLLMGVNHGKLVNLRTERVQHRFVNTSLSFVDRVEFTVDASQWSPVEACHQALLSWLEGAVREWGTGLERRLYEQAVIPFGSSGF
;
A
#
# COMPACT_ATOMS: atom_id res chain seq x y z
N MET A 1 -16.10 -3.87 -6.79
CA MET A 1 -15.25 -4.08 -5.61
C MET A 1 -15.00 -2.74 -4.94
N PRO A 2 -15.01 -2.68 -3.60
CA PRO A 2 -14.76 -1.45 -2.82
C PRO A 2 -13.31 -0.96 -2.96
N ILE A 3 -12.39 -1.81 -3.42
CA ILE A 3 -11.01 -1.46 -3.73
C ILE A 3 -10.79 -1.67 -5.23
N VAL A 4 -10.33 -0.64 -5.91
CA VAL A 4 -10.05 -0.64 -7.36
C VAL A 4 -8.60 -0.25 -7.57
N VAL A 5 -7.87 -1.04 -8.36
CA VAL A 5 -6.49 -0.75 -8.76
C VAL A 5 -6.49 -0.38 -10.24
N ASP A 6 -5.86 0.75 -10.58
CA ASP A 6 -5.75 1.25 -11.96
C ASP A 6 -4.59 0.56 -12.73
N ALA A 7 -4.57 -0.77 -12.64
CA ALA A 7 -3.64 -1.64 -13.34
C ALA A 7 -4.15 -3.09 -13.33
N GLU A 8 -3.70 -3.89 -14.29
CA GLU A 8 -3.82 -5.34 -14.18
C GLU A 8 -2.87 -5.85 -13.11
N VAL A 9 -3.43 -6.57 -12.14
CA VAL A 9 -2.69 -7.09 -11.00
C VAL A 9 -2.67 -8.61 -11.02
N ARG A 10 -1.50 -9.20 -10.79
CA ARG A 10 -1.31 -10.64 -10.62
C ARG A 10 -0.42 -10.93 -9.43
N ARG A 11 -0.60 -12.11 -8.84
CA ARG A 11 0.32 -12.61 -7.81
C ARG A 11 1.56 -13.19 -8.48
N LEU A 12 2.72 -12.83 -7.96
CA LEU A 12 3.99 -13.49 -8.26
C LEU A 12 4.34 -14.40 -7.10
N ASP A 13 4.90 -15.56 -7.39
CA ASP A 13 5.60 -16.32 -6.37
C ASP A 13 6.96 -15.66 -6.03
N GLN A 14 7.68 -16.25 -5.06
CA GLN A 14 8.95 -15.71 -4.60
C GLN A 14 10.04 -15.76 -5.67
N GLN A 15 10.04 -16.77 -6.55
CA GLN A 15 11.02 -16.92 -7.62
C GLN A 15 10.78 -15.91 -8.74
N GLU A 16 9.53 -15.80 -9.18
CA GLU A 16 9.09 -14.80 -10.17
C GLU A 16 9.40 -13.39 -9.67
N PHE A 17 9.02 -13.05 -8.44
CA PHE A 17 9.34 -11.76 -7.85
C PHE A 17 10.86 -11.54 -7.77
N GLY A 18 11.62 -12.57 -7.38
CA GLY A 18 13.07 -12.51 -7.28
C GLY A 18 13.74 -12.13 -8.60
N ALA A 19 13.28 -12.69 -9.72
CA ALA A 19 13.76 -12.36 -11.05
C ALA A 19 13.45 -10.90 -11.41
N VAL A 20 12.19 -10.46 -11.26
CA VAL A 20 11.80 -9.06 -11.53
C VAL A 20 12.56 -8.08 -10.64
N ALA A 21 12.70 -8.40 -9.36
CA ALA A 21 13.42 -7.56 -8.41
C ALA A 21 14.91 -7.47 -8.70
N TYR A 22 15.52 -8.49 -9.30
CA TYR A 22 16.91 -8.43 -9.72
C TYR A 22 17.09 -7.38 -10.82
N ASP A 23 16.31 -7.47 -11.89
CA ASP A 23 16.39 -6.58 -13.05
C ASP A 23 16.10 -5.11 -12.68
N VAL A 24 15.04 -4.90 -11.88
CA VAL A 24 14.66 -3.56 -11.42
C VAL A 24 15.73 -2.94 -10.52
N MET A 25 16.34 -3.75 -9.64
CA MET A 25 17.40 -3.24 -8.76
C MET A 25 18.68 -2.92 -9.51
N GLU A 26 19.03 -3.69 -10.54
CA GLU A 26 20.14 -3.35 -11.42
C GLU A 26 19.93 -1.97 -12.04
N CYS A 27 18.74 -1.71 -12.59
CA CYS A 27 18.38 -0.39 -13.11
C CYS A 27 18.45 0.70 -12.04
N ILE A 28 17.91 0.45 -10.83
CA ILE A 28 17.98 1.39 -9.70
C ILE A 28 19.42 1.78 -9.37
N PHE A 29 20.33 0.80 -9.31
CA PHE A 29 21.74 1.08 -9.03
C PHE A 29 22.40 1.89 -10.14
N GLN A 30 22.07 1.61 -11.41
CA GLN A 30 22.56 2.38 -12.54
C GLN A 30 22.08 3.83 -12.47
N VAL A 31 20.77 4.06 -12.28
CA VAL A 31 20.20 5.40 -12.13
C VAL A 31 20.85 6.16 -10.98
N HIS A 32 20.99 5.53 -9.80
CA HIS A 32 21.63 6.15 -8.64
C HIS A 32 23.09 6.57 -8.91
N ARG A 33 23.84 5.76 -9.69
CA ARG A 33 25.21 6.12 -10.11
C ARG A 33 25.24 7.27 -11.12
N GLU A 34 24.27 7.31 -12.03
CA GLU A 34 24.20 8.31 -13.10
C GLU A 34 23.80 9.70 -12.58
N ILE A 35 22.74 9.78 -11.76
CA ILE A 35 22.18 11.06 -11.31
C ILE A 35 22.55 11.40 -9.86
N GLY A 36 23.21 10.49 -9.13
CA GLY A 36 23.57 10.69 -7.73
C GLY A 36 22.38 10.51 -6.78
N ARG A 37 22.53 11.03 -5.54
CA ARG A 37 21.63 10.75 -4.39
C ARG A 37 20.76 11.94 -3.93
N PHE A 38 20.83 13.07 -4.63
CA PHE A 38 20.26 14.33 -4.14
C PHE A 38 18.91 14.71 -4.74
N PHE A 39 18.41 13.96 -5.72
CA PHE A 39 17.08 14.15 -6.29
C PHE A 39 15.95 13.61 -5.39
N ASP A 40 14.72 13.97 -5.74
CA ASP A 40 13.50 13.53 -5.05
C ASP A 40 12.92 12.25 -5.67
N GLU A 41 11.98 11.61 -4.96
CA GLU A 41 11.37 10.32 -5.32
C GLU A 41 10.84 10.30 -6.76
N ALA A 42 10.18 11.38 -7.21
CA ALA A 42 9.61 11.48 -8.54
C ALA A 42 10.65 11.35 -9.67
N VAL A 43 11.85 11.94 -9.49
CA VAL A 43 12.91 11.90 -10.50
C VAL A 43 13.43 10.47 -10.68
N TYR A 44 13.68 9.77 -9.57
CA TYR A 44 14.11 8.37 -9.64
C TYR A 44 13.02 7.48 -10.22
N ARG A 45 11.79 7.62 -9.75
CA ARG A 45 10.64 6.86 -10.25
C ARG A 45 10.52 6.98 -11.76
N ASP A 46 10.56 8.20 -12.28
CA ASP A 46 10.45 8.46 -13.72
C ASP A 46 11.64 7.88 -14.50
N ALA A 47 12.85 8.02 -13.97
CA ALA A 47 14.06 7.47 -14.57
C ALA A 47 14.07 5.93 -14.60
N ILE A 48 13.57 5.27 -13.55
CA ILE A 48 13.49 3.81 -13.46
C ILE A 48 12.37 3.31 -14.40
N ALA A 49 11.18 3.90 -14.34
CA ALA A 49 10.04 3.51 -15.18
C ALA A 49 10.33 3.63 -16.69
N ALA A 50 11.20 4.57 -17.10
CA ALA A 50 11.61 4.70 -18.48
C ALA A 50 12.54 3.58 -18.98
N ARG A 51 13.18 2.83 -18.08
CA ARG A 51 14.21 1.82 -18.40
C ARG A 51 13.75 0.39 -18.13
N VAL A 52 12.76 0.20 -17.26
CA VAL A 52 12.22 -1.11 -16.89
C VAL A 52 11.00 -1.44 -17.74
N ALA A 53 11.05 -2.57 -18.45
CA ALA A 53 9.91 -3.05 -19.23
C ALA A 53 8.69 -3.34 -18.33
N GLU A 54 7.50 -2.98 -18.80
CA GLU A 54 6.24 -3.19 -18.07
C GLU A 54 6.20 -2.53 -16.67
N ALA A 55 7.01 -1.50 -16.44
CA ALA A 55 6.90 -0.67 -15.26
C ALA A 55 5.77 0.35 -15.43
N ARG A 56 4.76 0.26 -14.56
CA ARG A 56 3.76 1.31 -14.36
C ARG A 56 4.16 2.15 -13.16
N LYS A 57 4.15 3.46 -13.32
CA LYS A 57 4.43 4.42 -12.25
C LYS A 57 3.14 5.05 -11.72
N GLU A 58 3.15 5.46 -10.46
CA GLU A 58 2.02 6.15 -9.82
C GLU A 58 0.70 5.39 -9.95
N VAL A 59 0.74 4.06 -9.75
CA VAL A 59 -0.45 3.22 -9.86
C VAL A 59 -1.43 3.59 -8.76
N ARG A 60 -2.62 4.01 -9.17
CA ARG A 60 -3.69 4.45 -8.27
C ARG A 60 -4.43 3.26 -7.69
N ILE A 61 -4.63 3.31 -6.38
CA ILE A 61 -5.53 2.43 -5.66
C ILE A 61 -6.62 3.30 -5.05
N THR A 62 -7.87 2.98 -5.37
CA THR A 62 -9.03 3.71 -4.88
C THR A 62 -9.81 2.82 -3.92
N VAL A 63 -9.98 3.27 -2.68
CA VAL A 63 -10.78 2.60 -1.64
C VAL A 63 -12.06 3.39 -1.42
N GLN A 64 -13.20 2.71 -1.49
CA GLN A 64 -14.53 3.28 -1.40
C GLN A 64 -15.41 2.42 -0.50
N PHE A 65 -16.29 3.08 0.26
CA PHE A 65 -17.38 2.43 0.97
C PHE A 65 -18.38 3.49 1.42
N ASP A 66 -19.64 3.34 1.05
CA ASP A 66 -20.77 4.16 1.56
C ASP A 66 -20.47 5.67 1.69
N GLY A 67 -20.08 6.30 0.57
CA GLY A 67 -19.75 7.72 0.50
C GLY A 67 -18.33 8.10 0.95
N PHE A 68 -17.59 7.21 1.62
CA PHE A 68 -16.16 7.39 1.88
C PHE A 68 -15.32 7.09 0.64
N PHE A 69 -14.25 7.88 0.46
CA PHE A 69 -13.32 7.75 -0.66
C PHE A 69 -11.89 8.07 -0.19
N LYS A 70 -10.93 7.22 -0.55
CA LYS A 70 -9.50 7.45 -0.34
C LYS A 70 -8.66 6.89 -1.48
N GLU A 71 -7.67 7.65 -1.89
CA GLU A 71 -6.67 7.19 -2.86
C GLU A 71 -5.31 6.91 -2.22
N TYR A 72 -4.63 5.94 -2.79
CA TYR A 72 -3.23 5.65 -2.57
C TYR A 72 -2.51 5.63 -3.92
N LEU A 73 -1.22 5.98 -3.91
CA LEU A 73 -0.37 5.96 -5.09
C LEU A 73 0.85 5.09 -4.81
N VAL A 74 1.01 4.05 -5.62
CA VAL A 74 2.16 3.15 -5.59
C VAL A 74 3.21 3.69 -6.54
N ASP A 75 4.46 3.83 -6.08
CA ASP A 75 5.53 4.41 -6.91
C ASP A 75 5.75 3.62 -8.20
N LEU A 76 5.96 2.31 -8.09
CA LEU A 76 6.16 1.42 -9.24
C LEU A 76 5.47 0.07 -9.04
N LEU A 77 4.79 -0.39 -10.10
CA LEU A 77 4.31 -1.76 -10.27
C LEU A 77 4.93 -2.33 -11.54
N VAL A 78 5.65 -3.44 -11.42
CA VAL A 78 6.33 -4.08 -12.55
C VAL A 78 5.72 -5.46 -12.79
N GLN A 79 5.44 -5.78 -14.07
CA GLN A 79 4.81 -7.04 -14.50
C GLN A 79 3.52 -7.41 -13.75
N GLY A 80 2.77 -6.38 -13.31
CA GLY A 80 1.50 -6.51 -12.61
C GLY A 80 1.57 -7.09 -11.19
N GLY A 81 2.75 -7.38 -10.63
CA GLY A 81 2.82 -8.03 -9.31
C GLY A 81 4.05 -7.74 -8.45
N ALA A 82 5.07 -7.07 -8.98
CA ALA A 82 6.24 -6.64 -8.21
C ALA A 82 6.10 -5.15 -7.85
N VAL A 83 5.86 -4.86 -6.56
CA VAL A 83 5.69 -3.50 -6.05
C VAL A 83 7.02 -2.93 -5.57
N PHE A 84 7.38 -1.71 -5.95
CA PHE A 84 8.52 -1.00 -5.40
C PHE A 84 8.08 0.33 -4.82
N GLU A 85 8.43 0.56 -3.55
CA GLU A 85 8.23 1.83 -2.86
C GLU A 85 9.58 2.54 -2.75
N LEU A 86 9.68 3.73 -3.32
CA LEU A 86 10.91 4.51 -3.36
C LEU A 86 10.88 5.56 -2.25
N LYS A 87 12.04 5.79 -1.63
CA LYS A 87 12.22 6.81 -0.61
C LYS A 87 13.51 7.59 -0.84
N THR A 88 13.49 8.88 -0.51
CA THR A 88 14.69 9.75 -0.53
C THR A 88 14.95 10.37 0.84
N VAL A 89 15.13 9.50 1.83
CA VAL A 89 15.18 9.85 3.27
C VAL A 89 16.52 9.48 3.89
N GLU A 90 16.93 10.14 4.98
CA GLU A 90 18.19 9.78 5.66
C GLU A 90 18.19 8.34 6.18
N SER A 91 17.04 7.85 6.64
CA SER A 91 16.88 6.47 7.10
C SER A 91 15.47 5.93 6.86
N LEU A 92 15.38 4.63 6.59
CA LEU A 92 14.09 3.93 6.47
C LEU A 92 13.47 3.71 7.84
N SER A 93 12.20 4.09 7.99
CA SER A 93 11.41 3.90 9.20
C SER A 93 10.41 2.75 9.06
N SER A 94 9.85 2.30 10.19
CA SER A 94 8.73 1.34 10.21
C SER A 94 7.50 1.85 9.45
N ARG A 95 7.28 3.17 9.40
CA ARG A 95 6.18 3.79 8.66
C ARG A 95 6.29 3.52 7.15
N HIS A 96 7.50 3.55 6.59
CA HIS A 96 7.71 3.26 5.17
C HIS A 96 7.42 1.78 4.85
N GLN A 97 7.79 0.87 5.74
CA GLN A 97 7.47 -0.55 5.60
C GLN A 97 5.97 -0.80 5.74
N ALA A 98 5.30 -0.16 6.71
CA ALA A 98 3.85 -0.27 6.89
C ALA A 98 3.07 0.26 5.69
N GLN A 99 3.54 1.35 5.06
CA GLN A 99 2.98 1.87 3.81
C GLN A 99 3.06 0.82 2.69
N LEU A 100 4.22 0.20 2.48
CA LEU A 100 4.38 -0.85 1.48
C LEU A 100 3.49 -2.06 1.78
N ILE A 101 3.43 -2.53 3.03
CA ILE A 101 2.52 -3.62 3.44
C ILE A 101 1.06 -3.27 3.09
N ASN A 102 0.64 -2.03 3.39
CA ASN A 102 -0.71 -1.57 3.06
C ASN A 102 -0.99 -1.64 1.55
N TYR A 103 -0.03 -1.28 0.70
CA TYR A 103 -0.18 -1.41 -0.75
C TYR A 103 -0.29 -2.87 -1.19
N LEU A 104 0.57 -3.76 -0.68
CA LEU A 104 0.50 -5.19 -0.98
C LEU A 104 -0.87 -5.77 -0.64
N LEU A 105 -1.40 -5.44 0.54
CA LEU A 105 -2.71 -5.89 1.00
C LEU A 105 -3.87 -5.34 0.17
N LEU A 106 -3.85 -4.04 -0.16
CA LEU A 106 -4.90 -3.41 -0.97
C LEU A 106 -4.92 -3.95 -2.41
N MET A 107 -3.75 -4.24 -2.98
CA MET A 107 -3.63 -4.80 -4.33
C MET A 107 -3.82 -6.32 -4.36
N GLY A 108 -3.80 -6.99 -3.21
CA GLY A 108 -3.90 -8.44 -3.12
C GLY A 108 -2.66 -9.19 -3.62
N VAL A 109 -1.49 -8.54 -3.61
CA VAL A 109 -0.18 -9.12 -4.00
C VAL A 109 0.70 -9.37 -2.78
N ASN A 110 1.73 -10.20 -2.93
CA ASN A 110 2.46 -10.73 -1.77
C ASN A 110 3.84 -10.12 -1.55
N HIS A 111 4.42 -9.49 -2.57
CA HIS A 111 5.85 -9.18 -2.59
C HIS A 111 6.11 -7.76 -3.05
N GLY A 112 6.99 -7.07 -2.32
CA GLY A 112 7.47 -5.76 -2.70
C GLY A 112 8.86 -5.44 -2.17
N LYS A 113 9.40 -4.32 -2.64
CA LYS A 113 10.71 -3.82 -2.25
C LYS A 113 10.63 -2.36 -1.82
N LEU A 114 11.10 -2.09 -0.61
CA LEU A 114 11.29 -0.73 -0.12
C LEU A 114 12.72 -0.31 -0.43
N VAL A 115 12.91 0.82 -1.12
CA VAL A 115 14.21 1.27 -1.62
C VAL A 115 14.47 2.71 -1.16
N ASN A 116 15.65 2.97 -0.60
CA ASN A 116 16.11 4.31 -0.23
C ASN A 116 17.27 4.75 -1.12
N LEU A 117 17.12 5.90 -1.77
CA LEU A 117 18.05 6.45 -2.76
C LEU A 117 18.87 7.65 -2.23
N ARG A 118 18.58 8.16 -1.04
CA ARG A 118 19.25 9.35 -0.47
C ARG A 118 20.63 9.06 0.12
N THR A 119 20.85 7.84 0.57
CA THR A 119 22.10 7.42 1.21
C THR A 119 23.22 7.23 0.19
N GLU A 120 24.48 7.19 0.65
CA GLU A 120 25.65 7.01 -0.23
C GLU A 120 25.59 5.71 -1.04
N ARG A 121 25.01 4.66 -0.44
CA ARG A 121 24.66 3.42 -1.11
C ARG A 121 23.15 3.28 -1.08
N VAL A 122 22.56 2.79 -2.17
CA VAL A 122 21.14 2.42 -2.18
C VAL A 122 20.88 1.38 -1.10
N GLN A 123 19.94 1.67 -0.21
CA GLN A 123 19.46 0.71 0.79
C GLN A 123 18.17 0.08 0.27
N HIS A 124 17.95 -1.20 0.54
CA HIS A 124 16.69 -1.83 0.18
C HIS A 124 16.29 -2.92 1.17
N ARG A 125 14.98 -3.13 1.33
CA ARG A 125 14.40 -4.22 2.13
C ARG A 125 13.36 -4.96 1.31
N PHE A 126 13.41 -6.29 1.37
CA PHE A 126 12.32 -7.12 0.89
C PHE A 126 11.18 -7.07 1.91
N VAL A 127 9.96 -6.92 1.43
CA VAL A 127 8.75 -6.89 2.24
C VAL A 127 7.75 -7.84 1.62
N ASN A 128 7.19 -8.72 2.44
CA ASN A 128 6.17 -9.66 2.01
C ASN A 128 4.98 -9.66 2.97
N THR A 129 3.83 -10.09 2.46
CA THR A 129 2.64 -10.42 3.23
C THR A 129 2.21 -11.84 2.90
N SER A 130 1.78 -12.57 3.91
CA SER A 130 1.16 -13.88 3.76
C SER A 130 -0.37 -13.83 3.78
N LEU A 131 -0.95 -12.67 4.14
CA LEU A 131 -2.38 -12.52 4.28
C LEU A 131 -3.04 -12.34 2.92
N SER A 132 -3.96 -13.23 2.59
CA SER A 132 -4.88 -13.06 1.45
C SER A 132 -6.03 -12.12 1.80
N PHE A 133 -6.84 -11.75 0.80
CA PHE A 133 -8.06 -11.01 1.07
C PHE A 133 -9.03 -11.84 1.93
N VAL A 134 -9.15 -13.15 1.66
CA VAL A 134 -10.01 -14.07 2.40
C VAL A 134 -9.65 -14.08 3.89
N ASP A 135 -8.35 -14.23 4.21
CA ASP A 135 -7.86 -14.23 5.59
C ASP A 135 -8.20 -12.93 6.35
N ARG A 136 -8.41 -11.82 5.63
CA ARG A 136 -8.65 -10.50 6.21
C ARG A 136 -10.13 -10.19 6.41
N VAL A 137 -11.03 -10.89 5.70
CA VAL A 137 -12.49 -10.71 5.84
C VAL A 137 -13.12 -11.79 6.74
N GLU A 138 -12.40 -12.88 7.01
CA GLU A 138 -12.78 -13.89 8.00
C GLU A 138 -12.39 -13.42 9.42
N PHE A 139 -13.24 -12.59 10.02
CA PHE A 139 -13.05 -12.11 11.40
C PHE A 139 -14.34 -12.20 12.23
N THR A 140 -14.17 -12.18 13.55
CA THR A 140 -15.26 -12.08 14.52
C THR A 140 -15.18 -10.73 15.24
N VAL A 141 -16.32 -10.07 15.40
CA VAL A 141 -16.43 -8.84 16.20
C VAL A 141 -16.76 -9.22 17.64
N ASP A 142 -15.87 -8.84 18.57
CA ASP A 142 -16.18 -8.87 20.00
C ASP A 142 -16.66 -7.48 20.43
N ALA A 143 -17.98 -7.36 20.63
CA ALA A 143 -18.63 -6.15 21.10
C ALA A 143 -19.01 -6.22 22.59
N SER A 144 -18.44 -7.16 23.36
CA SER A 144 -18.81 -7.37 24.77
C SER A 144 -18.62 -6.14 25.67
N GLN A 145 -17.66 -5.27 25.33
CA GLN A 145 -17.38 -4.02 26.03
C GLN A 145 -18.04 -2.80 25.36
N TRP A 146 -18.77 -3.00 24.26
CA TRP A 146 -19.46 -1.92 23.55
C TRP A 146 -20.77 -1.58 24.26
N SER A 147 -20.88 -0.35 24.72
CA SER A 147 -22.11 0.18 25.32
C SER A 147 -22.53 1.44 24.53
N PRO A 148 -23.47 1.33 23.58
CA PRO A 148 -23.90 2.48 22.80
C PRO A 148 -24.73 3.41 23.69
N VAL A 149 -24.33 4.68 23.77
CA VAL A 149 -25.08 5.71 24.53
C VAL A 149 -26.27 6.24 23.72
N GLU A 150 -26.21 6.13 22.40
CA GLU A 150 -27.16 6.71 21.46
C GLU A 150 -27.31 5.85 20.21
N ALA A 151 -28.41 6.03 19.46
CA ALA A 151 -28.66 5.29 18.23
C ALA A 151 -27.57 5.51 17.16
N CYS A 152 -26.94 6.69 17.12
CA CYS A 152 -25.84 7.01 16.23
C CYS A 152 -24.61 6.12 16.46
N HIS A 153 -24.38 5.67 17.70
CA HIS A 153 -23.30 4.76 18.04
C HIS A 153 -23.52 3.36 17.45
N GLN A 154 -24.77 2.88 17.39
CA GLN A 154 -25.08 1.60 16.75
C GLN A 154 -24.92 1.65 15.22
N ALA A 155 -25.28 2.80 14.61
CA ALA A 155 -25.05 3.03 13.18
C ALA A 155 -23.55 3.05 12.85
N LEU A 156 -22.72 3.68 13.67
CA LEU A 156 -21.26 3.68 13.53
C LEU A 156 -20.68 2.25 13.55
N LEU A 157 -21.10 1.42 14.52
CA LEU A 157 -20.59 0.04 14.62
C LEU A 157 -20.98 -0.78 13.38
N SER A 158 -22.24 -0.67 12.94
CA SER A 158 -22.74 -1.37 11.75
C SER A 158 -22.01 -0.93 10.49
N TRP A 159 -21.75 0.38 10.36
CA TRP A 159 -21.00 0.94 9.24
C TRP A 159 -19.56 0.46 9.22
N LEU A 160 -18.87 0.52 10.37
CA LEU A 160 -17.48 0.08 10.49
C LEU A 160 -17.36 -1.42 10.21
N GLU A 161 -18.27 -2.24 10.73
CA GLU A 161 -18.30 -3.67 10.42
C GLU A 161 -18.46 -3.90 8.91
N GLY A 162 -19.37 -3.18 8.25
CA GLY A 162 -19.53 -3.22 6.80
C GLY A 162 -18.25 -2.84 6.05
N ALA A 163 -17.61 -1.74 6.45
CA ALA A 163 -16.36 -1.27 5.85
C ALA A 163 -15.23 -2.31 6.02
N VAL A 164 -15.10 -2.93 7.19
CA VAL A 164 -14.09 -3.96 7.46
C VAL A 164 -14.39 -5.25 6.68
N ARG A 165 -15.67 -5.62 6.49
CA ARG A 165 -16.05 -6.77 5.64
C ARG A 165 -15.72 -6.55 4.16
N GLU A 166 -15.80 -5.30 3.69
CA GLU A 166 -15.50 -4.93 2.31
C GLU A 166 -14.00 -4.73 2.05
N TRP A 167 -13.28 -4.10 2.99
CA TRP A 167 -11.84 -3.79 2.83
C TRP A 167 -10.91 -4.88 3.37
N GLY A 168 -11.41 -5.72 4.28
CA GLY A 168 -10.62 -6.62 5.11
C GLY A 168 -9.95 -5.89 6.29
N THR A 169 -9.44 -6.67 7.24
CA THR A 169 -8.62 -6.23 8.37
C THR A 169 -7.15 -6.03 7.97
N GLY A 170 -6.32 -5.52 8.89
CA GLY A 170 -4.86 -5.43 8.73
C GLY A 170 -4.35 -4.30 7.83
N LEU A 171 -5.24 -3.44 7.30
CA LEU A 171 -4.84 -2.22 6.59
C LEU A 171 -4.34 -1.15 7.56
N GLU A 172 -3.78 -0.08 7.00
CA GLU A 172 -3.35 1.08 7.79
C GLU A 172 -4.50 1.62 8.65
N ARG A 173 -4.27 1.72 9.97
CA ARG A 173 -5.25 2.24 10.94
C ARG A 173 -5.91 3.56 10.50
N ARG A 174 -5.14 4.47 9.90
CA ARG A 174 -5.63 5.76 9.41
C ARG A 174 -6.72 5.65 8.35
N LEU A 175 -6.78 4.56 7.58
CA LEU A 175 -7.88 4.31 6.66
C LEU A 175 -9.21 4.25 7.42
N TYR A 176 -9.29 3.38 8.43
CA TYR A 176 -10.49 3.21 9.24
C TYR A 176 -10.80 4.44 10.08
N GLU A 177 -9.79 5.12 10.62
CA GLU A 177 -10.01 6.37 11.36
C GLU A 177 -10.63 7.46 10.49
N GLN A 178 -10.13 7.65 9.26
CA GLN A 178 -10.67 8.65 8.33
C GLN A 178 -12.09 8.28 7.88
N ALA A 179 -12.32 6.98 7.71
CA ALA A 179 -13.60 6.41 7.31
C ALA A 179 -14.74 6.76 8.30
N VAL A 180 -14.44 6.84 9.59
CA VAL A 180 -15.44 7.11 10.63
C VAL A 180 -15.58 8.60 11.00
N ILE A 181 -14.74 9.51 10.46
CA ILE A 181 -14.80 10.96 10.75
C ILE A 181 -16.20 11.56 10.51
N PRO A 182 -16.95 11.22 9.44
CA PRO A 182 -18.29 11.77 9.22
C PRO A 182 -19.26 11.56 10.40
N PHE A 183 -19.09 10.47 11.16
CA PHE A 183 -19.91 10.16 12.34
C PHE A 183 -19.52 10.98 13.58
N GLY A 184 -18.31 11.55 13.64
CA GLY A 184 -17.89 12.46 14.71
C GLY A 184 -18.08 13.94 14.37
N SER A 185 -18.29 14.27 13.09
CA SER A 185 -18.45 15.64 12.56
C SER A 185 -19.91 16.08 12.44
N SER A 186 -20.82 15.12 12.40
CA SER A 186 -22.26 15.35 12.46
C SER A 186 -22.61 15.67 13.92
N GLY A 187 -22.63 16.97 14.23
CA GLY A 187 -22.66 17.51 15.59
C GLY A 187 -23.67 16.88 16.53
N PHE A 188 -23.16 16.58 17.73
CA PHE A 188 -23.82 16.94 18.97
C PHE A 188 -23.90 18.46 19.11
#